data_AF-A0A9E8MWC9-F1
#
_entry.id   AF-A0A9E8MWC9-F1
#
_cell.length_a   1.000
_cell.length_b   1.000
_cell.length_c   1.000
_cell.angle_alpha   90.00
_cell.angle_beta   90.00
_cell.angle_gamma   90.00
#
_symmetry.space_group_name_H-M   'P 1'
#
loop_
_entity.id
_entity.type
_entity.pdbx_description
1 polymer ?
#
loop_
_entity_poly.entity_id
_entity_poly.type
_entity_poly.pdbx_seq_one_letter_code
_entity_poly.pdbx_strand_id
1 'polypeptide(L)'
;MPFTGRTKELKKQVALEANTVLMYALKGRLSETFFKSNPLKEELKMDFFFFCAEDDNFTQRCQNSDLEALVFMKVKYEAYKKNVKSQE
;
A
#
# COMPACT_ATOMS: atom_id res chain seq x y z
N MET A 1 36.23 -19.19 -5.79
CA MET A 1 36.02 -18.51 -7.09
C MET A 1 34.52 -18.61 -7.43
N PRO A 2 33.87 -17.55 -7.91
CA PRO A 2 32.58 -17.08 -7.41
C PRO A 2 31.36 -17.87 -7.92
N PHE A 3 30.36 -18.03 -7.03
CA PHE A 3 28.97 -18.40 -7.36
C PHE A 3 28.29 -17.26 -8.12
N THR A 4 28.78 -16.92 -9.30
CA THR A 4 28.11 -16.01 -10.22
C THR A 4 27.16 -16.87 -11.05
N GLY A 5 25.86 -16.84 -10.74
CA GLY A 5 24.92 -17.51 -11.65
C GLY A 5 23.42 -17.38 -11.36
N ARG A 6 22.94 -17.40 -10.10
CA ARG A 6 21.52 -17.75 -9.87
C ARG A 6 20.60 -16.71 -9.25
N THR A 7 21.03 -15.47 -9.02
CA THR A 7 20.18 -14.52 -8.27
C THR A 7 19.67 -13.36 -9.11
N LYS A 8 19.01 -13.64 -10.24
CA LYS A 8 18.20 -12.65 -10.96
C LYS A 8 16.71 -12.98 -10.94
N GLU A 9 16.33 -14.25 -10.92
CA GLU A 9 14.92 -14.67 -10.95
C GLU A 9 14.23 -14.63 -9.58
N LEU A 10 14.98 -14.86 -8.49
CA LEU A 10 14.48 -14.74 -7.10
C LEU A 10 14.03 -13.32 -6.74
N LYS A 11 14.64 -12.28 -7.33
CA LYS A 11 14.31 -10.88 -7.00
C LYS A 11 12.91 -10.47 -7.44
N LYS A 12 12.42 -11.02 -8.57
CA LYS A 12 11.07 -10.71 -9.06
C LYS A 12 9.97 -11.38 -8.23
N GLN A 13 10.21 -12.61 -7.78
CA GLN A 13 9.30 -13.31 -6.86
C GLN A 13 9.26 -12.60 -5.48
N VAL A 14 10.42 -12.20 -4.95
CA VAL A 14 10.49 -11.44 -3.69
C VAL A 14 9.73 -10.12 -3.76
N ALA A 15 9.72 -9.43 -4.89
CA ALA A 15 9.02 -8.15 -5.03
C ALA A 15 7.50 -8.32 -4.98
N LEU A 16 6.97 -9.38 -5.59
CA LEU A 16 5.54 -9.68 -5.60
C LEU A 16 5.04 -10.13 -4.20
N GLU A 17 5.82 -10.97 -3.53
CA GLU A 17 5.57 -11.33 -2.13
C GLU A 17 5.69 -10.12 -1.20
N ALA A 18 6.74 -9.30 -1.35
CA ALA A 18 6.94 -8.12 -0.51
C ALA A 18 5.78 -7.13 -0.61
N ASN A 19 5.23 -6.90 -1.81
CA ASN A 19 4.11 -5.99 -1.99
C ASN A 19 2.82 -6.53 -1.36
N THR A 20 2.55 -7.83 -1.54
CA THR A 20 1.40 -8.50 -0.90
C THR A 20 1.52 -8.48 0.62
N VAL A 21 2.68 -8.84 1.16
CA VAL A 21 2.96 -8.85 2.60
C VAL A 21 2.89 -7.44 3.18
N LEU A 22 3.44 -6.43 2.49
CA LEU A 22 3.33 -5.03 2.90
C LEU A 22 1.88 -4.56 2.91
N MET A 23 1.09 -4.87 1.88
CA MET A 23 -0.32 -4.51 1.84
C MET A 23 -1.09 -5.10 3.03
N TYR A 24 -0.90 -6.39 3.33
CA TYR A 24 -1.53 -7.03 4.50
C TYR A 24 -1.00 -6.48 5.83
N ALA A 25 0.30 -6.21 5.95
CA ALA A 25 0.91 -5.66 7.15
C ALA A 25 0.43 -4.22 7.42
N LEU A 26 0.36 -3.37 6.40
CA LEU A 26 -0.25 -2.04 6.46
C LEU A 26 -1.73 -2.13 6.79
N LYS A 27 -2.43 -3.08 6.16
CA LYS A 27 -3.85 -3.32 6.45
C LYS A 27 -4.06 -3.64 7.93
N GLY A 28 -3.21 -4.46 8.54
CA GLY A 28 -3.27 -4.76 9.97
C GLY A 28 -2.82 -3.61 10.87
N ARG A 29 -1.67 -2.98 10.55
CA ARG A 29 -1.05 -1.96 11.42
C ARG A 29 -1.71 -0.59 11.34
N LEU A 30 -1.92 -0.10 10.13
CA LEU A 30 -2.33 1.28 9.87
C LEU A 30 -3.80 1.38 9.49
N SER A 31 -4.40 0.37 8.84
CA SER A 31 -5.80 0.50 8.43
C SER A 31 -6.76 0.55 9.59
N GLU A 32 -6.53 -0.20 10.66
CA GLU A 32 -7.45 -0.18 11.80
C GLU A 32 -7.46 1.20 12.46
N THR A 33 -6.29 1.79 12.68
CA THR A 33 -6.16 3.14 13.26
C THR A 33 -6.60 4.23 12.29
N PHE A 34 -6.26 4.09 11.00
CA PHE A 34 -6.59 5.06 9.97
C PHE A 34 -8.08 5.10 9.68
N PHE A 35 -8.72 3.93 9.50
CA PHE A 35 -10.17 3.83 9.30
C PHE A 35 -10.98 4.09 10.56
N LYS A 36 -10.40 3.94 11.76
CA LYS A 36 -11.01 4.45 13.00
C LYS A 36 -11.21 5.95 12.95
N SER A 37 -10.19 6.69 12.50
CA SER A 37 -10.28 8.15 12.40
C SER A 37 -10.96 8.62 11.11
N ASN A 38 -10.92 7.80 10.05
CA ASN A 38 -11.46 8.09 8.73
C ASN A 38 -12.31 6.92 8.24
N PRO A 39 -13.55 6.77 8.75
CA PRO A 39 -14.39 5.63 8.39
C PRO A 39 -14.59 5.57 6.88
N LEU A 40 -14.34 4.41 6.30
CA LEU A 40 -14.56 4.08 4.90
C LEU A 40 -15.40 2.81 4.84
N LYS A 41 -16.31 2.70 3.86
CA LYS A 41 -17.11 1.48 3.65
C LYS A 41 -16.20 0.29 3.34
N GLU A 42 -16.53 -0.90 3.82
CA GLU A 42 -15.71 -2.10 3.56
C GLU A 42 -15.52 -2.42 2.08
N GLU A 43 -16.54 -2.19 1.26
CA GLU A 43 -16.46 -2.29 -0.20
C GLU A 43 -15.37 -1.36 -0.79
N LEU A 44 -15.26 -0.14 -0.25
CA LEU A 44 -14.28 0.87 -0.66
C LEU A 44 -12.93 0.65 0.03
N LYS A 45 -12.85 -0.08 1.15
CA LYS A 45 -11.56 -0.36 1.83
C LYS A 45 -10.67 -1.19 0.92
N MET A 46 -11.21 -2.24 0.28
CA MET A 46 -10.44 -3.03 -0.68
C MET A 46 -10.03 -2.20 -1.89
N ASP A 47 -10.95 -1.39 -2.42
CA ASP A 47 -10.69 -0.53 -3.58
C ASP A 47 -9.62 0.53 -3.27
N PHE A 48 -9.69 1.16 -2.09
CA PHE A 48 -8.69 2.09 -1.58
C PHE A 48 -7.31 1.43 -1.42
N PHE A 49 -7.26 0.19 -0.92
CA PHE A 49 -6.02 -0.56 -0.83
C PHE A 49 -5.44 -0.88 -2.21
N PHE A 50 -6.27 -1.25 -3.18
CA PHE A 50 -5.85 -1.43 -4.56
C PHE A 50 -5.31 -0.12 -5.15
N PHE A 51 -6.02 0.99 -4.96
CA PHE A 51 -5.60 2.32 -5.41
C PHE A 51 -4.27 2.80 -4.78
N CYS A 52 -3.97 2.33 -3.56
CA CYS A 52 -2.68 2.53 -2.94
C CYS A 52 -1.63 1.57 -3.52
N ALA A 53 -1.94 0.29 -3.67
CA ALA A 53 -1.02 -0.74 -4.17
C ALA A 53 -0.65 -0.57 -5.66
N GLU A 54 -1.50 0.09 -6.45
CA GLU A 54 -1.19 0.51 -7.83
C GLU A 54 -0.11 1.60 -7.91
N ASP A 55 0.16 2.30 -6.81
CA ASP A 55 1.18 3.33 -6.78
C ASP A 55 2.57 2.69 -6.52
N ASP A 56 3.50 2.83 -7.46
CA ASP A 56 4.88 2.33 -7.31
C ASP A 56 5.58 2.88 -6.05
N ASN A 57 5.14 4.04 -5.54
CA ASN A 57 5.68 4.61 -4.30
C ASN A 57 5.12 3.94 -3.04
N PHE A 58 4.04 3.17 -3.10
CA PHE A 58 3.43 2.54 -1.93
C PHE A 58 4.41 1.65 -1.19
N THR A 59 5.06 0.74 -1.92
CA THR A 59 6.06 -0.16 -1.36
C THR A 59 7.23 0.63 -0.78
N GLN A 60 7.70 1.66 -1.49
CA GLN A 60 8.84 2.46 -1.04
C GLN A 60 8.53 3.30 0.21
N ARG A 61 7.39 3.98 0.24
CA ARG A 61 6.98 4.85 1.36
C ARG A 61 6.65 4.03 2.60
N CYS A 62 5.98 2.89 2.41
CA CYS A 62 5.61 2.04 3.54
C CYS A 62 6.75 1.19 4.07
N GLN A 63 7.78 0.94 3.26
CA GLN A 63 8.99 0.25 3.71
C GLN A 63 10.00 1.21 4.38
N ASN A 64 9.95 2.51 4.08
CA ASN A 64 10.84 3.51 4.69
C ASN A 64 10.40 3.95 6.09
N SER A 65 9.13 4.31 6.28
CA SER A 65 8.63 4.75 7.61
C SER A 65 7.11 4.75 7.69
N ASP A 66 6.57 4.29 8.82
CA ASP A 66 5.13 4.30 9.10
C ASP A 66 4.54 5.73 9.05
N LEU A 67 5.32 6.75 9.38
CA LEU A 67 4.95 8.17 9.26
C LEU A 67 4.71 8.59 7.80
N GLU A 68 5.63 8.24 6.90
CA GLU A 68 5.47 8.52 5.46
C GLU A 68 4.31 7.73 4.87
N ALA A 69 4.16 6.46 5.28
CA ALA A 69 3.02 5.63 4.91
C ALA A 69 1.68 6.29 5.29
N LEU A 70 1.59 6.81 6.52
CA LEU A 70 0.40 7.50 7.01
C LEU A 70 0.11 8.79 6.23
N VAL A 71 1.12 9.61 5.96
CA VAL A 71 0.97 10.83 5.16
C VAL A 71 0.49 10.48 3.75
N PHE A 72 1.11 9.48 3.13
CA PHE A 72 0.72 8.99 1.81
C PHE A 72 -0.72 8.48 1.77
N MET A 73 -1.10 7.63 2.74
CA MET A 73 -2.48 7.14 2.87
C MET A 73 -3.47 8.29 3.05
N LYS A 74 -3.13 9.34 3.80
CA LYS A 74 -3.99 10.54 3.95
C LYS A 74 -4.21 11.26 2.63
N VAL A 75 -3.14 11.53 1.89
CA VAL A 75 -3.21 12.21 0.57
C VAL A 75 -4.04 11.38 -0.42
N LYS A 76 -3.77 10.07 -0.49
CA LYS A 76 -4.54 9.14 -1.33
C LYS A 76 -6.00 9.07 -0.90
N TYR A 77 -6.29 9.09 0.40
CA TYR A 77 -7.66 9.05 0.92
C TYR A 77 -8.46 10.30 0.56
N GLU A 78 -7.85 11.48 0.66
CA GLU A 78 -8.48 12.72 0.20
C GLU A 78 -8.70 12.72 -1.31
N ALA A 79 -7.72 12.25 -2.10
CA ALA A 79 -7.86 12.11 -3.54
C ALA A 79 -8.97 11.12 -3.91
N TYR A 80 -9.02 9.97 -3.24
CA TYR A 80 -10.03 8.94 -3.43
C TYR A 80 -11.42 9.47 -3.08
N LYS A 81 -11.57 10.16 -1.94
CA LYS A 81 -12.83 10.81 -1.56
C LYS A 81 -13.28 11.87 -2.55
N LYS A 82 -12.35 12.64 -3.12
CA LYS A 82 -12.68 13.59 -4.19
C LYS A 82 -13.16 12.85 -5.43
N ASN A 83 -12.49 11.77 -5.82
CA ASN A 83 -12.87 10.96 -6.98
C ASN A 83 -14.26 10.32 -6.81
N VAL A 84 -14.55 9.78 -5.62
CA VAL A 84 -15.86 9.21 -5.27
C VAL A 84 -16.94 10.30 -5.20
N LYS A 85 -16.67 11.46 -4.62
CA LYS A 85 -17.62 12.57 -4.55
C LYS A 85 -17.90 13.23 -5.89
N SER A 86 -16.93 13.24 -6.81
CA SER A 86 -17.11 13.79 -8.15
C SER A 86 -17.95 12.89 -9.06
N GLN A 87 -18.34 11.70 -8.60
CA GLN A 87 -19.30 10.83 -9.28
C GLN A 87 -20.73 10.96 -8.76
N GLU A 88 -21.00 11.91 -7.85
CA GLU A 88 -22.35 12.25 -7.35
C GLU A 88 -22.93 13.47 -8.06
#